data_AF-A0A953H3M2-F1
#
_entry.id   AF-A0A953H3M2-F1
#
_cell.length_a   1.000
_cell.length_b   1.000
_cell.length_c   1.000
_cell.angle_alpha   90.00
_cell.angle_beta   90.00
_cell.angle_gamma   90.00
#
_symmetry.space_group_name_H-M   'P 1'
#
loop_
_entity.id
_entity.type
_entity.pdbx_description
1 polymer ?
#
loop_
_entity_poly.entity_id
_entity_poly.type
_entity_poly.pdbx_seq_one_letter_code
_entity_poly.pdbx_strand_id
1 'polypeptide(L)'
;MEVLNRTGRRVYQHTGGVNLFRFLLIYAATLAVAGALGAGLFWLLTVGFYFVLVMPLLFAMGVGGLMLWTVYAGQCRSRLLGGAAGLIAGFVLYIGSYYTGMVYTYNEYFGIDVSKRLDMLPAYILRRINSDRYSSTHSPRRKDDEPRRRDGMDNFMGWFTFVAEFGLTLFITAGAGWVGAGRAFCPKCQKWMKQDLTAFPPGSGQGLVEALNNSRFAEALVGTAFPMLQNQPYTALQADYCEGQKYSAGTCPVYVSVKDVRSGGGATKSGNFDFAIGKSLAKRWELTVQEVAQLATRIPSLAPVAERQGVSVQAVATKMAVSAATAPGGATVPARPAVSMAITPATQPAGKLMSKGKILMGTLIELSPILFIVGGAILGITGGDRLEKAARDADNTVGIVLASGGGALVLWGFVAFFLDLGNRYRRGVLRTEVAARPDAVVSANDSEAMIVSIVPMANLPKMMVEEAIDVGLIKVDRGRREILFEGDKERYRIPAEAVQMAIVGEQVTQAGHATTTRYYLFLRANGPNGTWENAILPRRKSAVVFGKGKLRTHVAGLLDQMKQIGAVGADVK
;
A
#
# COMPACT_ATOMS: atom_id res chain seq x y z
N MET A 1 -4.79 30.96 -15.69
CA MET A 1 -4.40 32.25 -15.10
C MET A 1 -3.34 31.93 -14.06
N GLU A 2 -2.28 32.72 -14.01
CA GLU A 2 -1.24 32.57 -12.97
C GLU A 2 -1.66 33.45 -11.81
N VAL A 3 -1.87 32.86 -10.63
CA VAL A 3 -2.14 33.62 -9.41
C VAL A 3 -0.82 33.73 -8.67
N LEU A 4 -0.39 34.97 -8.43
CA LEU A 4 0.74 35.24 -7.54
C LEU A 4 0.26 35.06 -6.10
N ASN A 5 1.02 34.35 -5.28
CA ASN A 5 0.78 34.31 -3.84
C ASN A 5 1.21 35.64 -3.19
N ARG A 6 1.06 35.75 -1.86
CA ARG A 6 1.49 36.94 -1.09
C ARG A 6 3.00 37.23 -1.20
N THR A 7 3.81 36.26 -1.61
CA THR A 7 5.26 36.41 -1.78
C THR A 7 5.69 36.62 -3.23
N GLY A 8 4.74 36.88 -4.14
CA GLY A 8 5.01 37.14 -5.55
C GLY A 8 5.37 35.88 -6.35
N ARG A 9 5.24 34.67 -5.78
CA ARG A 9 5.46 33.40 -6.48
C ARG A 9 4.20 32.95 -7.19
N ARG A 10 4.37 32.42 -8.40
CA ARG A 10 3.27 31.79 -9.16
C ARG A 10 2.82 30.51 -8.47
N VAL A 11 1.52 30.34 -8.36
CA VAL A 11 0.89 29.12 -7.81
C VAL A 11 0.14 28.40 -8.90
N TYR A 12 0.26 27.08 -8.95
CA TYR A 12 -0.52 26.27 -9.88
C TYR A 12 -2.03 26.47 -9.62
N GLN A 13 -2.73 27.01 -10.63
CA GLN A 13 -4.17 27.13 -10.62
C GLN A 13 -4.80 26.05 -11.51
N HIS A 14 -5.79 25.34 -10.97
CA HIS A 14 -6.59 24.43 -11.77
C HIS A 14 -7.35 25.22 -12.83
N THR A 15 -7.11 24.90 -14.10
CA THR A 15 -7.81 25.54 -15.23
C THR A 15 -9.24 25.07 -15.39
N GLY A 16 -9.66 24.01 -14.68
CA GLY A 16 -11.01 23.45 -14.76
C GLY A 16 -11.38 22.78 -16.09
N GLY A 17 -10.55 22.92 -17.13
CA GLY A 17 -10.90 22.40 -18.45
C GLY A 17 -10.90 20.88 -18.51
N VAL A 18 -11.69 20.35 -19.45
CA VAL A 18 -11.91 18.92 -19.70
C VAL A 18 -11.91 18.69 -21.20
N ASN A 19 -11.38 17.56 -21.67
CA ASN A 19 -11.64 17.10 -23.03
C ASN A 19 -13.02 16.45 -23.06
N LEU A 20 -14.06 17.28 -23.25
CA LEU A 20 -15.45 16.88 -23.03
C LEU A 20 -15.84 15.64 -23.85
N PHE A 21 -15.44 15.57 -25.12
CA PHE A 21 -15.74 14.42 -25.99
C PHE A 21 -15.15 13.11 -25.46
N ARG A 22 -13.84 13.08 -25.19
CA ARG A 22 -13.17 11.87 -24.64
C ARG A 22 -13.69 11.51 -23.26
N PHE A 23 -13.94 12.52 -22.42
CA PHE A 23 -14.48 12.32 -21.09
C PHE A 23 -15.86 11.66 -21.15
N LEU A 24 -16.80 12.20 -21.93
CA LEU A 24 -18.16 11.67 -22.06
C LEU A 24 -18.19 10.25 -22.61
N LEU A 25 -17.36 9.95 -23.63
CA LEU A 25 -17.30 8.61 -24.23
C LEU A 25 -16.82 7.55 -23.23
N ILE A 26 -15.75 7.83 -22.50
CA ILE A 26 -15.21 6.89 -21.49
C ILE A 26 -16.12 6.83 -20.26
N TYR A 27 -16.75 7.96 -19.91
CA TYR A 27 -17.69 8.02 -18.81
C TYR A 27 -18.95 7.19 -19.09
N ALA A 28 -19.49 7.23 -20.31
CA ALA A 28 -20.61 6.37 -20.72
C ALA A 28 -20.27 4.89 -20.56
N ALA A 29 -19.06 4.46 -20.97
CA ALA A 29 -18.59 3.10 -20.74
C ALA A 29 -18.48 2.77 -19.24
N THR A 30 -18.03 3.72 -18.42
CA THR A 30 -17.96 3.55 -16.96
C THR A 30 -19.36 3.38 -16.34
N LEU A 31 -20.35 4.14 -16.80
CA LEU A 31 -21.75 3.99 -16.36
C LEU A 31 -22.34 2.64 -16.76
N ALA A 32 -22.04 2.16 -17.97
CA ALA A 32 -22.47 0.83 -18.42
C ALA A 32 -21.88 -0.28 -17.54
N VAL A 33 -20.57 -0.21 -17.23
CA VAL A 33 -19.92 -1.16 -16.32
C VAL A 33 -20.49 -1.05 -14.90
N ALA A 34 -20.73 0.16 -14.40
CA ALA A 34 -21.36 0.37 -13.09
C ALA A 34 -22.76 -0.29 -13.03
N GLY A 35 -23.57 -0.15 -14.07
CA GLY A 35 -24.88 -0.80 -14.18
C GLY A 35 -24.77 -2.34 -14.19
N ALA A 36 -23.84 -2.89 -14.98
CA ALA A 36 -23.59 -4.34 -15.02
C ALA A 36 -23.10 -4.90 -13.66
N LEU A 37 -22.21 -4.16 -12.99
CA LEU A 37 -21.76 -4.48 -11.64
C LEU A 37 -22.90 -4.36 -10.62
N GLY A 38 -23.81 -3.40 -10.77
CA GLY A 38 -25.03 -3.30 -9.96
C GLY A 38 -25.93 -4.53 -10.12
N ALA A 39 -26.12 -5.00 -11.36
CA ALA A 39 -26.82 -6.26 -11.62
C ALA A 39 -26.09 -7.47 -10.99
N GLY A 40 -24.75 -7.48 -11.02
CA GLY A 40 -23.93 -8.48 -10.35
C GLY A 40 -24.09 -8.50 -8.83
N LEU A 41 -24.20 -7.33 -8.18
CA LEU A 41 -24.51 -7.24 -6.74
C LEU A 41 -25.86 -7.87 -6.41
N PHE A 42 -26.89 -7.60 -7.23
CA PHE A 42 -28.18 -8.23 -7.07
C PHE A 42 -28.10 -9.75 -7.28
N TRP A 43 -27.37 -10.22 -8.29
CA TRP A 43 -27.17 -11.65 -8.51
C TRP A 43 -26.49 -12.34 -7.31
N LEU A 44 -25.41 -11.75 -6.76
CA LEU A 44 -24.74 -12.26 -5.57
C LEU A 44 -25.68 -12.38 -4.37
N LEU A 45 -26.57 -11.41 -4.22
CA LEU A 45 -27.62 -11.43 -3.22
C LEU A 45 -28.60 -12.59 -3.44
N THR A 46 -29.08 -12.81 -4.67
CA THR A 46 -30.00 -13.93 -4.95
C THR A 46 -29.38 -15.30 -4.69
N VAL A 47 -28.06 -15.42 -4.85
CA VAL A 47 -27.30 -16.65 -4.56
C VAL A 47 -26.95 -16.78 -3.06
N GLY A 48 -27.22 -15.75 -2.26
CA GLY A 48 -26.89 -15.74 -0.82
C GLY A 48 -25.42 -15.46 -0.51
N PHE A 49 -24.64 -14.99 -1.48
CA PHE A 49 -23.22 -14.63 -1.33
C PHE A 49 -23.02 -13.10 -1.22
N TYR A 50 -23.95 -12.41 -0.58
CA TYR A 50 -23.89 -10.97 -0.39
C TYR A 50 -23.42 -10.61 1.02
N PHE A 51 -22.13 -10.31 1.13
CA PHE A 51 -21.56 -9.75 2.35
C PHE A 51 -21.82 -8.25 2.37
N VAL A 52 -22.83 -7.87 3.13
CA VAL A 52 -23.36 -6.52 3.40
C VAL A 52 -22.37 -5.38 3.08
N LEU A 53 -21.23 -5.31 3.76
CA LEU A 53 -20.27 -4.21 3.52
C LEU A 53 -19.16 -4.55 2.53
N VAL A 54 -18.81 -5.82 2.37
CA VAL A 54 -17.64 -6.23 1.59
C VAL A 54 -17.93 -6.19 0.09
N MET A 55 -19.09 -6.67 -0.35
CA MET A 55 -19.40 -6.73 -1.78
C MET A 55 -19.61 -5.35 -2.40
N PRO A 56 -20.43 -4.45 -1.81
CA PRO A 56 -20.56 -3.06 -2.30
C PRO A 56 -19.23 -2.32 -2.31
N LEU A 57 -18.39 -2.52 -1.29
CA LEU A 57 -17.06 -1.93 -1.22
C LEU A 57 -16.17 -2.38 -2.38
N LEU A 58 -16.07 -3.69 -2.63
CA LEU A 58 -15.26 -4.25 -3.73
C LEU A 58 -15.71 -3.69 -5.09
N PHE A 59 -17.02 -3.65 -5.33
CA PHE A 59 -17.58 -3.16 -6.59
C PHE A 59 -17.41 -1.64 -6.72
N ALA A 60 -17.58 -0.88 -5.62
CA ALA A 60 -17.34 0.55 -5.59
C ALA A 60 -15.86 0.90 -5.83
N MET A 61 -14.91 0.09 -5.33
CA MET A 61 -13.49 0.26 -5.66
C MET A 61 -13.22 0.00 -7.15
N GLY A 62 -13.86 -0.99 -7.75
CA GLY A 62 -13.80 -1.25 -9.19
C GLY A 62 -14.27 -0.06 -10.02
N VAL A 63 -15.47 0.47 -9.73
CA VAL A 63 -16.02 1.66 -10.39
C VAL A 63 -15.19 2.91 -10.09
N GLY A 64 -14.67 3.06 -8.87
CA GLY A 64 -13.74 4.13 -8.49
C GLY A 64 -12.46 4.11 -9.32
N GLY A 65 -11.90 2.93 -9.58
CA GLY A 65 -10.76 2.75 -10.48
C GLY A 65 -11.05 3.20 -11.91
N LEU A 66 -12.22 2.81 -12.45
CA LEU A 66 -12.68 3.26 -13.77
C LEU A 66 -12.91 4.79 -13.82
N MET A 67 -13.38 5.38 -12.72
CA MET A 67 -13.51 6.84 -12.65
C MET A 67 -12.17 7.57 -12.64
N LEU A 68 -11.16 7.06 -11.94
CA LEU A 68 -9.80 7.60 -12.04
C LEU A 68 -9.31 7.56 -13.49
N TRP A 69 -9.54 6.44 -14.18
CA TRP A 69 -9.18 6.30 -15.59
C TRP A 69 -9.94 7.28 -16.49
N THR A 70 -11.26 7.42 -16.30
CA THR A 70 -12.11 8.38 -17.02
C THR A 70 -11.61 9.81 -16.86
N VAL A 71 -11.26 10.21 -15.64
CA VAL A 71 -10.73 11.53 -15.35
C VAL A 71 -9.36 11.74 -16.03
N TYR A 72 -8.47 10.74 -15.97
CA TYR A 72 -7.15 10.85 -16.57
C TYR A 72 -7.19 10.90 -18.09
N ALA A 73 -7.93 10.00 -18.73
CA ALA A 73 -8.06 9.90 -20.17
C ALA A 73 -8.88 11.06 -20.77
N GLY A 74 -9.93 11.49 -20.05
CA GLY A 74 -10.72 12.67 -20.39
C GLY A 74 -10.06 14.00 -20.03
N GLN A 75 -8.85 13.97 -19.42
CA GLN A 75 -8.12 15.16 -18.96
C GLN A 75 -9.01 16.11 -18.13
N CYS A 76 -9.90 15.56 -17.29
CA CYS A 76 -10.83 16.33 -16.49
C CYS A 76 -10.11 16.99 -15.31
N ARG A 77 -9.92 18.31 -15.36
CA ARG A 77 -9.18 19.08 -14.33
C ARG A 77 -10.10 19.77 -13.31
N SER A 78 -11.42 19.60 -13.46
CA SER A 78 -12.42 20.15 -12.55
C SER A 78 -12.79 19.11 -11.49
N ARG A 79 -12.45 19.41 -10.24
CA ARG A 79 -12.78 18.54 -9.09
C ARG A 79 -14.28 18.36 -8.91
N LEU A 80 -15.05 19.44 -9.10
CA LEU A 80 -16.50 19.41 -9.02
C LEU A 80 -17.09 18.47 -10.10
N LEU A 81 -16.65 18.60 -11.35
CA LEU A 81 -17.13 17.75 -12.44
C LEU A 81 -16.73 16.28 -12.23
N GLY A 82 -15.47 16.02 -11.88
CA GLY A 82 -14.99 14.66 -11.60
C GLY A 82 -15.73 14.02 -10.42
N GLY A 83 -15.93 14.75 -9.34
CA GLY A 83 -16.67 14.30 -8.16
C GLY A 83 -18.15 14.03 -8.45
N ALA A 84 -18.82 14.93 -9.17
CA ALA A 84 -20.22 14.76 -9.57
C ALA A 84 -20.40 13.55 -10.50
N ALA A 85 -19.51 13.38 -11.49
CA ALA A 85 -19.51 12.21 -12.37
C ALA A 85 -19.30 10.90 -11.57
N GLY A 86 -18.38 10.91 -10.60
CA GLY A 86 -18.18 9.78 -9.70
C GLY A 86 -19.41 9.46 -8.85
N LEU A 87 -20.07 10.48 -8.30
CA LEU A 87 -21.31 10.33 -7.53
C LEU A 87 -22.41 9.66 -8.36
N ILE A 88 -22.62 10.12 -9.60
CA ILE A 88 -23.60 9.52 -10.52
C ILE A 88 -23.23 8.06 -10.84
N ALA A 89 -21.94 7.74 -11.04
CA ALA A 89 -21.51 6.36 -11.28
C ALA A 89 -21.74 5.46 -10.06
N GLY A 90 -21.47 5.95 -8.85
CA GLY A 90 -21.80 5.25 -7.61
C GLY A 90 -23.31 5.06 -7.42
N PHE A 91 -24.11 6.06 -7.78
CA PHE A 91 -25.56 5.97 -7.77
C PHE A 91 -26.05 4.87 -8.72
N VAL A 92 -25.57 4.87 -9.97
CA VAL A 92 -25.90 3.84 -10.96
C VAL A 92 -25.49 2.45 -10.48
N LEU A 93 -24.31 2.30 -9.88
CA LEU A 93 -23.86 1.03 -9.30
C LEU A 93 -24.83 0.53 -8.22
N TYR A 94 -25.10 1.35 -7.21
CA TYR A 94 -25.84 0.89 -6.04
C TYR A 94 -27.35 0.77 -6.33
N ILE A 95 -27.95 1.82 -6.88
CA ILE A 95 -29.38 1.83 -7.24
C ILE A 95 -29.66 0.88 -8.41
N GLY A 96 -28.69 0.64 -9.29
CA GLY A 96 -28.78 -0.38 -10.33
C GLY A 96 -29.02 -1.78 -9.79
N SER A 97 -28.51 -2.12 -8.60
CA SER A 97 -28.82 -3.41 -7.96
C SER A 97 -30.29 -3.52 -7.55
N TYR A 98 -30.88 -2.44 -6.99
CA TYR A 98 -32.30 -2.39 -6.64
C TYR A 98 -33.19 -2.39 -7.87
N TYR A 99 -32.82 -1.63 -8.89
CA TYR A 99 -33.55 -1.61 -10.17
C TYR A 99 -33.52 -2.98 -10.85
N THR A 100 -32.36 -3.65 -10.90
CA THR A 100 -32.25 -5.01 -11.43
C THR A 100 -33.14 -5.97 -10.64
N GLY A 101 -33.13 -5.88 -9.31
CA GLY A 101 -34.00 -6.70 -8.48
C GLY A 101 -35.48 -6.42 -8.69
N MET A 102 -35.87 -5.15 -8.85
CA MET A 102 -37.24 -4.76 -9.16
C MET A 102 -37.69 -5.38 -10.48
N VAL A 103 -36.89 -5.24 -11.53
CA VAL A 103 -37.17 -5.85 -12.83
C VAL A 103 -37.24 -7.37 -12.68
N TYR A 104 -36.27 -8.01 -12.04
CA TYR A 104 -36.24 -9.47 -11.85
C TYR A 104 -37.49 -9.98 -11.11
N THR A 105 -37.86 -9.36 -9.99
CA THR A 105 -38.99 -9.79 -9.15
C THR A 105 -40.36 -9.51 -9.77
N TYR A 106 -40.52 -8.39 -10.49
CA TYR A 106 -41.82 -8.00 -11.05
C TYR A 106 -42.01 -8.39 -12.52
N ASN A 107 -40.94 -8.73 -13.25
CA ASN A 107 -41.04 -9.18 -14.65
C ASN A 107 -41.91 -10.44 -14.79
N GLU A 108 -41.95 -11.31 -13.78
CA GLU A 108 -42.85 -12.48 -13.77
C GLU A 108 -44.34 -12.10 -13.82
N TYR A 109 -44.72 -10.97 -13.20
CA TYR A 109 -46.11 -10.53 -13.08
C TYR A 109 -46.54 -9.55 -14.17
N PHE A 110 -45.63 -8.67 -14.60
CA PHE A 110 -45.94 -7.51 -15.45
C PHE A 110 -45.12 -7.47 -16.76
N GLY A 111 -44.24 -8.45 -16.99
CA GLY A 111 -43.39 -8.54 -18.18
C GLY A 111 -42.32 -7.45 -18.26
N ILE A 112 -41.73 -7.31 -19.47
CA ILE A 112 -40.58 -6.43 -19.74
C ILE A 112 -40.92 -4.95 -19.51
N ASP A 113 -42.20 -4.57 -19.54
CA ASP A 113 -42.62 -3.17 -19.37
C ASP A 113 -42.31 -2.60 -17.99
N VAL A 114 -42.07 -3.43 -16.97
CA VAL A 114 -41.56 -2.99 -15.65
C VAL A 114 -40.25 -2.24 -15.78
N SER A 115 -39.40 -2.56 -16.76
CA SER A 115 -38.14 -1.84 -16.99
C SER A 115 -38.33 -0.33 -17.27
N LYS A 116 -39.51 0.08 -17.75
CA LYS A 116 -39.82 1.50 -17.99
C LYS A 116 -40.40 2.19 -16.75
N ARG A 117 -40.76 1.43 -15.70
CA ARG A 117 -41.49 1.89 -14.50
C ARG A 117 -40.55 2.30 -13.37
N LEU A 118 -39.76 3.35 -13.60
CA LEU A 118 -38.88 3.93 -12.57
C LEU A 118 -39.65 4.51 -11.37
N ASP A 119 -40.93 4.79 -11.54
CA ASP A 119 -41.86 5.22 -10.48
C ASP A 119 -42.03 4.16 -9.38
N MET A 120 -41.85 2.87 -9.69
CA MET A 120 -41.97 1.78 -8.73
C MET A 120 -40.72 1.59 -7.86
N LEU A 121 -39.58 2.17 -8.27
CA LEU A 121 -38.29 1.90 -7.65
C LEU A 121 -38.22 2.33 -6.17
N PRO A 122 -38.71 3.52 -5.75
CA PRO A 122 -38.70 3.91 -4.34
C PRO A 122 -39.51 2.93 -3.46
N ALA A 123 -40.67 2.49 -3.95
CA ALA A 123 -41.51 1.51 -3.23
C ALA A 123 -40.81 0.15 -3.13
N TYR A 124 -40.10 -0.28 -4.18
CA TYR A 124 -39.30 -1.51 -4.15
C TYR A 124 -38.12 -1.42 -3.16
N ILE A 125 -37.42 -0.29 -3.12
CA ILE A 125 -36.33 -0.06 -2.14
C ILE A 125 -36.88 -0.13 -0.71
N LEU A 126 -38.00 0.57 -0.42
CA LEU A 126 -38.64 0.52 0.89
C LEU A 126 -39.07 -0.92 1.25
N ARG A 127 -39.64 -1.65 0.29
CA ARG A 127 -39.99 -3.05 0.48
C ARG A 127 -38.76 -3.89 0.85
N ARG A 128 -37.64 -3.73 0.12
CA ARG A 128 -36.39 -4.46 0.35
C ARG A 128 -35.79 -4.16 1.72
N ILE A 129 -35.71 -2.89 2.11
CA ILE A 129 -35.26 -2.48 3.45
C ILE A 129 -36.11 -3.16 4.53
N ASN A 130 -37.43 -3.24 4.29
CA ASN A 130 -38.41 -3.85 5.21
C ASN A 130 -38.55 -5.38 5.09
N SER A 131 -38.00 -6.02 4.06
CA SER A 131 -38.09 -7.48 3.87
C SER A 131 -36.77 -8.21 4.08
N ASP A 132 -35.63 -7.53 3.86
CA ASP A 132 -34.32 -8.16 3.93
C ASP A 132 -33.97 -8.53 5.37
N ARG A 133 -33.47 -9.76 5.53
CA ARG A 133 -33.06 -10.31 6.82
C ARG A 133 -31.59 -10.70 6.76
N TYR A 134 -30.85 -10.31 7.78
CA TYR A 134 -29.46 -10.71 7.97
C TYR A 134 -29.45 -12.02 8.76
N SER A 135 -29.12 -13.13 8.09
CA SER A 135 -28.86 -14.39 8.78
C SER A 135 -27.37 -14.49 9.10
N SER A 136 -27.04 -14.86 10.34
CA SER A 136 -25.68 -15.28 10.66
C SER A 136 -25.43 -16.61 9.97
N THR A 137 -24.41 -16.68 9.12
CA THR A 137 -23.99 -17.90 8.42
C THR A 137 -23.48 -19.00 9.36
N HIS A 138 -23.38 -18.75 10.67
CA HIS A 138 -22.81 -19.69 11.65
C HIS A 138 -23.80 -20.15 12.74
N SER A 139 -25.00 -19.58 12.81
CA SER A 139 -26.02 -20.08 13.75
C SER A 139 -26.78 -21.24 13.12
N PRO A 140 -26.79 -22.46 13.72
CA PRO A 140 -27.67 -23.53 13.25
C PRO A 140 -29.11 -23.03 13.27
N ARG A 141 -29.80 -23.15 12.13
CA ARG A 141 -31.18 -22.72 11.93
C ARG A 141 -32.05 -23.32 13.03
N ARG A 142 -32.56 -22.49 13.95
CA ARG A 142 -33.42 -23.00 15.01
C ARG A 142 -34.76 -23.34 14.38
N LYS A 143 -35.33 -24.50 14.72
CA LYS A 143 -36.68 -24.89 14.27
C LYS A 143 -37.75 -23.86 14.66
N ASP A 144 -37.46 -23.07 15.69
CA ASP A 144 -38.36 -22.05 16.24
C ASP A 144 -38.14 -20.66 15.61
N ASP A 145 -37.41 -20.56 14.50
CA ASP A 145 -37.32 -19.33 13.70
C ASP A 145 -38.65 -19.09 12.92
N GLU A 146 -39.78 -19.17 13.63
CA GLU A 146 -41.03 -18.60 13.14
C GLU A 146 -40.80 -17.12 12.81
N PRO A 147 -41.50 -16.57 11.81
CA PRO A 147 -41.33 -15.18 11.40
C PRO A 147 -41.72 -14.25 12.55
N ARG A 148 -40.74 -13.96 13.43
CA ARG A 148 -40.87 -12.96 14.48
C ARG A 148 -41.31 -11.66 13.83
N ARG A 149 -42.35 -11.06 14.41
CA ARG A 149 -42.78 -9.71 14.04
C ARG A 149 -41.57 -8.81 14.18
N ARG A 150 -41.20 -8.16 13.08
CA ARG A 150 -40.01 -7.31 13.01
C ARG A 150 -40.10 -6.25 14.10
N ASP A 151 -39.11 -6.20 14.96
CA ASP A 151 -39.05 -5.19 16.01
C ASP A 151 -38.51 -3.86 15.44
N GLY A 152 -38.52 -2.81 16.26
CA GLY A 152 -37.98 -1.51 15.85
C GLY A 152 -36.48 -1.57 15.51
N MET A 153 -35.73 -2.50 16.11
CA MET A 153 -34.29 -2.63 15.93
C MET A 153 -33.95 -3.19 14.55
N ASP A 154 -34.67 -4.21 14.08
CA ASP A 154 -34.49 -4.79 12.76
C ASP A 154 -34.75 -3.78 11.64
N ASN A 155 -35.79 -2.94 11.79
CA ASN A 155 -36.08 -1.85 10.86
C ASN A 155 -34.95 -0.82 10.84
N PHE A 156 -34.46 -0.41 12.01
CA PHE A 156 -33.33 0.50 12.13
C PHE A 156 -32.07 -0.07 11.47
N MET A 157 -31.75 -1.35 11.71
CA MET A 157 -30.58 -2.01 11.13
C MET A 157 -30.66 -2.12 9.60
N GLY A 158 -31.84 -2.35 9.04
CA GLY A 158 -32.06 -2.33 7.59
C GLY A 158 -31.76 -0.95 6.99
N TRP A 159 -32.28 0.12 7.59
CA TRP A 159 -32.02 1.49 7.16
C TRP A 159 -30.55 1.88 7.31
N PHE A 160 -29.96 1.59 8.46
CA PHE A 160 -28.56 1.87 8.73
C PHE A 160 -27.66 1.20 7.69
N THR A 161 -27.92 -0.07 7.39
CA THR A 161 -27.15 -0.83 6.41
C THR A 161 -27.28 -0.27 5.01
N PHE A 162 -28.51 0.05 4.56
CA PHE A 162 -28.74 0.71 3.29
C PHE A 162 -27.96 2.03 3.17
N VAL A 163 -28.07 2.89 4.18
CA VAL A 163 -27.37 4.19 4.20
C VAL A 163 -25.85 4.01 4.23
N ALA A 164 -25.35 3.05 5.00
CA ALA A 164 -23.92 2.76 5.10
C ALA A 164 -23.35 2.24 3.77
N GLU A 165 -23.98 1.24 3.16
CA GLU A 165 -23.55 0.70 1.87
C GLU A 165 -23.63 1.76 0.76
N PHE A 166 -24.77 2.45 0.65
CA PHE A 166 -24.96 3.49 -0.36
C PHE A 166 -23.96 4.64 -0.18
N GLY A 167 -23.86 5.16 1.04
CA GLY A 167 -22.94 6.23 1.39
C GLY A 167 -21.49 5.86 1.12
N LEU A 168 -21.08 4.63 1.46
CA LEU A 168 -19.74 4.11 1.17
C LEU A 168 -19.48 4.04 -0.35
N THR A 169 -20.43 3.50 -1.12
CA THR A 169 -20.31 3.43 -2.59
C THR A 169 -20.19 4.82 -3.22
N LEU A 170 -21.02 5.77 -2.80
CA LEU A 170 -20.96 7.16 -3.28
C LEU A 170 -19.63 7.82 -2.89
N PHE A 171 -19.19 7.66 -1.64
CA PHE A 171 -17.97 8.27 -1.14
C PHE A 171 -16.73 7.82 -1.92
N ILE A 172 -16.60 6.51 -2.17
CA ILE A 172 -15.45 5.94 -2.89
C ILE A 172 -15.43 6.43 -4.34
N THR A 173 -16.56 6.35 -5.04
CA THR A 173 -16.65 6.69 -6.46
C THR A 173 -16.53 8.19 -6.71
N ALA A 174 -17.20 9.03 -5.91
CA ALA A 174 -17.05 10.48 -5.95
C ALA A 174 -15.64 10.93 -5.52
N GLY A 175 -15.10 10.33 -4.46
CA GLY A 175 -13.75 10.60 -3.96
C GLY A 175 -12.68 10.29 -5.00
N ALA A 176 -12.81 9.17 -5.70
CA ALA A 176 -11.93 8.80 -6.80
C ALA A 176 -11.93 9.86 -7.93
N GLY A 177 -13.11 10.28 -8.39
CA GLY A 177 -13.24 11.33 -9.40
C GLY A 177 -12.68 12.69 -8.94
N TRP A 178 -12.96 13.07 -7.69
CA TRP A 178 -12.47 14.32 -7.08
C TRP A 178 -10.94 14.35 -6.97
N VAL A 179 -10.35 13.26 -6.47
CA VAL A 179 -8.91 13.14 -6.26
C VAL A 179 -8.17 13.08 -7.59
N GLY A 180 -8.65 12.28 -8.54
CA GLY A 180 -8.06 12.20 -9.88
C GLY A 180 -7.98 13.56 -10.56
N ALA A 181 -9.06 14.34 -10.48
CA ALA A 181 -9.14 15.68 -11.09
C ALA A 181 -8.30 16.71 -10.32
N GLY A 182 -7.90 16.38 -9.09
CA GLY A 182 -7.10 17.21 -8.23
C GLY A 182 -5.61 17.22 -8.53
N ARG A 183 -5.11 16.35 -9.41
CA ARG A 183 -3.69 16.29 -9.82
C ARG A 183 -3.27 17.51 -10.65
N ALA A 184 -1.98 17.83 -10.63
CA ALA A 184 -1.41 18.89 -11.47
C ALA A 184 -1.33 18.41 -12.93
N PHE A 185 -1.75 19.26 -13.87
CA PHE A 185 -1.75 18.97 -15.30
C PHE A 185 -1.00 20.08 -16.03
N CYS A 186 -0.06 19.69 -16.89
CA CYS A 186 0.68 20.66 -17.69
C CYS A 186 -0.04 20.89 -19.02
N PRO A 187 -0.59 22.10 -19.29
CA PRO A 187 -1.30 22.38 -20.53
C PRO A 187 -0.38 22.38 -21.76
N LYS A 188 0.91 22.73 -21.59
CA LYS A 188 1.90 22.66 -22.68
C LYS A 188 2.19 21.21 -23.05
N CYS A 189 2.52 20.41 -22.04
CA CYS A 189 2.91 19.02 -22.20
C CYS A 189 1.69 18.08 -22.45
N GLN A 190 0.44 18.56 -22.30
CA GLN A 190 -0.84 17.82 -22.41
C GLN A 190 -0.89 16.51 -21.60
N LYS A 191 -0.21 16.52 -20.44
CA LYS A 191 -0.04 15.35 -19.58
C LYS A 191 -0.19 15.75 -18.12
N TRP A 192 -0.66 14.79 -17.32
CA TRP A 192 -0.60 14.86 -15.87
C TRP A 192 0.86 14.91 -15.42
N MET A 193 1.16 15.76 -14.46
CA MET A 193 2.50 15.87 -13.89
C MET A 193 2.81 14.65 -13.03
N LYS A 194 4.06 14.19 -13.09
CA LYS A 194 4.61 13.19 -12.18
C LYS A 194 4.84 13.85 -10.83
N GLN A 195 4.64 13.08 -9.77
CA GLN A 195 4.79 13.53 -8.39
C GLN A 195 5.87 12.71 -7.74
N ASP A 196 6.89 13.37 -7.19
CA ASP A 196 7.88 12.73 -6.34
C ASP A 196 7.91 13.41 -4.98
N LEU A 197 8.18 12.60 -3.96
CA LEU A 197 8.08 12.98 -2.56
C LEU A 197 9.41 12.74 -1.87
N THR A 198 9.82 13.69 -1.05
CA THR A 198 10.89 13.53 -0.06
C THR A 198 10.40 14.00 1.32
N ALA A 199 11.05 13.54 2.38
CA ALA A 199 10.65 13.83 3.75
C ALA A 199 11.80 14.43 4.56
N PHE A 200 11.41 15.33 5.48
CA PHE A 200 12.29 16.01 6.42
C PHE A 200 11.79 15.78 7.85
N PRO A 201 12.64 16.04 8.86
CA PRO A 201 12.22 15.95 10.26
C PRO A 201 10.93 16.76 10.53
N PRO A 202 10.09 16.32 11.49
CA PRO A 202 8.89 17.05 11.87
C PRO A 202 9.23 18.48 12.29
N GLY A 203 8.42 19.45 11.86
CA GLY A 203 8.61 20.88 12.17
C GLY A 203 9.52 21.65 11.19
N SER A 204 10.21 20.96 10.27
CA SER A 204 11.06 21.59 9.26
C SER A 204 10.27 22.40 8.21
N GLY A 205 8.95 22.23 8.13
CA GLY A 205 8.12 22.82 7.07
C GLY A 205 8.15 24.35 7.02
N GLN A 206 8.16 25.02 8.18
CA GLN A 206 8.23 26.49 8.20
C GLN A 206 9.57 26.99 7.67
N GLY A 207 10.67 26.38 8.09
CA GLY A 207 12.01 26.71 7.61
C GLY A 207 12.16 26.49 6.10
N LEU A 208 11.57 25.41 5.56
CA LEU A 208 11.54 25.17 4.11
C LEU A 208 10.76 26.25 3.35
N VAL A 209 9.60 26.66 3.86
CA VAL A 209 8.78 27.70 3.23
C VAL A 209 9.43 29.08 3.30
N GLU A 210 10.04 29.41 4.44
CA GLU A 210 10.81 30.65 4.60
C GLU A 210 12.03 30.68 3.68
N ALA A 211 12.78 29.57 3.60
CA ALA A 211 13.92 29.44 2.71
C ALA A 211 13.50 29.55 1.23
N LEU A 212 12.35 28.99 0.85
CA LEU A 212 11.78 29.22 -0.48
C LEU A 212 11.48 30.71 -0.70
N ASN A 213 10.79 31.39 0.21
CA ASN A 213 10.47 32.81 0.05
C ASN A 213 11.71 33.71 -0.08
N ASN A 214 12.79 33.37 0.63
CA ASN A 214 14.02 34.16 0.68
C ASN A 214 15.09 33.70 -0.33
N SER A 215 14.76 32.81 -1.26
CA SER A 215 15.72 32.22 -2.23
C SER A 215 16.94 31.53 -1.59
N ARG A 216 16.79 31.05 -0.35
CA ARG A 216 17.80 30.30 0.43
C ARG A 216 17.48 28.80 0.49
N PHE A 217 16.77 28.29 -0.51
CA PHE A 217 16.23 26.93 -0.51
C PHE A 217 17.31 25.84 -0.36
N ALA A 218 18.49 26.05 -0.96
CA ALA A 218 19.65 25.18 -0.78
C ALA A 218 19.98 24.90 0.69
N GLU A 219 19.98 25.92 1.54
CA GLU A 219 20.38 25.79 2.95
C GLU A 219 19.40 24.91 3.73
N ALA A 220 18.10 25.08 3.50
CA ALA A 220 17.07 24.27 4.14
C ALA A 220 17.07 22.80 3.67
N LEU A 221 17.65 22.51 2.49
CA LEU A 221 17.81 21.17 1.97
C LEU A 221 19.00 20.41 2.54
N VAL A 222 19.92 21.04 3.31
CA VAL A 222 21.15 20.40 3.83
C VAL A 222 20.87 19.36 4.93
N GLY A 223 19.67 19.34 5.52
CA GLY A 223 19.29 18.37 6.56
C GLY A 223 19.45 16.89 6.14
N THR A 224 19.73 16.00 7.10
CA THR A 224 19.81 14.55 6.82
C THR A 224 18.49 14.06 6.23
N ALA A 225 18.57 13.22 5.19
CA ALA A 225 17.39 12.59 4.62
C ALA A 225 16.65 11.86 5.75
N PHE A 226 15.41 12.25 6.01
CA PHE A 226 14.64 11.62 7.07
C PHE A 226 13.96 10.38 6.47
N PRO A 227 14.25 9.17 6.96
CA PRO A 227 13.54 7.99 6.49
C PRO A 227 12.05 8.20 6.79
N MET A 228 11.20 8.05 5.78
CA MET A 228 9.74 8.09 5.96
C MET A 228 9.32 6.87 6.79
N LEU A 229 9.40 6.99 8.10
CA LEU A 229 8.85 6.01 9.02
C LEU A 229 7.32 6.20 9.04
N GLN A 230 6.58 5.12 8.80
CA GLN A 230 5.12 5.15 8.89
C GLN A 230 4.70 5.52 10.31
N ASN A 231 3.63 6.31 10.43
CA ASN A 231 3.04 6.79 11.70
C ASN A 231 3.90 7.74 12.55
N GLN A 232 5.07 8.18 12.08
CA GLN A 232 5.77 9.28 12.72
C GLN A 232 5.37 10.61 12.06
N PRO A 233 5.33 11.72 12.80
CA PRO A 233 5.18 13.03 12.20
C PRO A 233 6.43 13.35 11.38
N TYR A 234 6.24 13.94 10.20
CA TYR A 234 7.34 14.39 9.32
C TYR A 234 6.89 15.59 8.50
N THR A 235 7.84 16.28 7.90
CA THR A 235 7.56 17.31 6.92
C THR A 235 7.69 16.73 5.52
N ALA A 236 6.60 16.73 4.76
CA ALA A 236 6.54 16.22 3.40
C ALA A 236 6.84 17.34 2.39
N LEU A 237 7.74 17.09 1.46
CA LEU A 237 8.05 17.97 0.33
C LEU A 237 7.77 17.21 -0.97
N GLN A 238 6.75 17.64 -1.71
CA GLN A 238 6.36 17.06 -2.99
C GLN A 238 6.77 17.97 -4.15
N ALA A 239 7.34 17.39 -5.21
CA ALA A 239 7.57 18.05 -6.49
C ALA A 239 6.63 17.49 -7.56
N ASP A 240 5.88 18.38 -8.24
CA ASP A 240 5.07 18.08 -9.42
C ASP A 240 5.82 18.54 -10.69
N TYR A 241 6.13 17.63 -11.62
CA TYR A 241 6.95 17.94 -12.82
C TYR A 241 6.57 17.09 -14.06
N CYS A 242 7.10 17.44 -15.24
CA CYS A 242 6.87 16.67 -16.48
C CYS A 242 8.07 15.79 -16.87
N GLU A 243 7.83 14.51 -17.14
CA GLU A 243 8.90 13.54 -17.45
C GLU A 243 9.39 13.58 -18.93
N GLY A 244 8.66 14.22 -19.85
CA GLY A 244 8.89 14.10 -21.30
C GLY A 244 10.00 14.95 -21.91
N GLN A 245 10.79 14.37 -22.83
CA GLN A 245 11.88 14.98 -23.62
C GLN A 245 11.43 15.72 -24.90
N LYS A 246 10.17 15.60 -25.35
CA LYS A 246 9.77 15.95 -26.73
C LYS A 246 9.34 17.40 -26.98
N TYR A 247 9.43 18.30 -26.00
CA TYR A 247 9.04 19.70 -26.23
C TYR A 247 10.28 20.57 -26.39
N SER A 248 10.52 21.03 -27.62
CA SER A 248 11.67 21.84 -28.04
C SER A 248 11.48 23.35 -27.81
N ALA A 249 10.30 23.82 -27.42
CA ALA A 249 9.97 25.26 -27.42
C ALA A 249 9.73 25.88 -26.04
N GLY A 250 10.03 25.21 -24.93
CA GLY A 250 9.97 25.84 -23.61
C GLY A 250 10.02 24.89 -22.42
N THR A 251 10.46 25.43 -21.28
CA THR A 251 10.55 24.72 -20.01
C THR A 251 9.14 24.50 -19.43
N CYS A 252 8.75 23.24 -19.16
CA CYS A 252 7.54 22.92 -18.41
C CYS A 252 7.81 23.29 -16.92
N PRO A 253 6.92 24.04 -16.23
CA PRO A 253 7.15 24.51 -14.87
C PRO A 253 7.20 23.35 -13.88
N VAL A 254 7.95 23.51 -12.79
CA VAL A 254 8.01 22.57 -11.67
C VAL A 254 7.36 23.23 -10.47
N TYR A 255 6.43 22.52 -9.82
CA TYR A 255 5.75 23.02 -8.64
C TYR A 255 6.15 22.24 -7.40
N VAL A 256 6.22 22.91 -6.26
CA VAL A 256 6.52 22.31 -4.96
C VAL A 256 5.37 22.48 -3.98
N SER A 257 5.11 21.46 -3.17
CA SER A 257 4.18 21.53 -2.04
C SER A 257 4.86 21.08 -0.76
N VAL A 258 4.64 21.82 0.33
CA VAL A 258 5.19 21.55 1.67
C VAL A 258 4.04 21.29 2.63
N LYS A 259 4.12 20.22 3.43
CA LYS A 259 3.09 19.86 4.40
C LYS A 259 3.69 19.23 5.64
N ASP A 260 3.34 19.74 6.82
CA ASP A 260 3.66 19.10 8.09
C ASP A 260 2.63 18.00 8.35
N VAL A 261 3.05 16.75 8.20
CA VAL A 261 2.23 15.55 8.37
C VAL A 261 2.24 15.15 9.85
N ARG A 262 1.05 15.12 10.48
CA ARG A 262 0.88 14.72 11.89
C ARG A 262 0.77 13.21 12.04
N SER A 263 0.01 12.61 11.13
CA SER A 263 -0.27 11.19 11.09
C SER A 263 -0.54 10.82 9.64
N GLY A 264 0.11 9.78 9.14
CA GLY A 264 -0.22 9.20 7.85
C GLY A 264 0.94 9.00 6.88
N GLY A 265 0.67 8.10 5.94
CA GLY A 265 1.58 7.61 4.90
C GLY A 265 1.48 6.09 4.66
N GLY A 266 0.33 5.48 4.93
CA GLY A 266 0.07 4.09 4.56
C GLY A 266 -0.12 3.96 3.05
N ALA A 267 0.75 3.19 2.39
CA ALA A 267 0.70 2.75 0.99
C ALA A 267 0.94 3.80 -0.13
N THR A 268 2.18 3.79 -0.65
CA THR A 268 2.66 4.24 -1.98
C THR A 268 3.06 5.71 -2.19
N LYS A 269 4.16 5.91 -2.94
CA LYS A 269 4.88 7.19 -3.15
C LYS A 269 4.07 8.31 -3.84
N SER A 270 3.01 8.01 -4.58
CA SER A 270 2.38 8.95 -5.53
C SER A 270 0.94 9.38 -5.20
N GLY A 271 0.43 9.03 -4.01
CA GLY A 271 -0.87 9.49 -3.52
C GLY A 271 -0.84 10.11 -2.11
N ASN A 272 0.22 9.86 -1.34
CA ASN A 272 0.22 10.10 0.09
C ASN A 272 0.15 11.58 0.51
N PHE A 273 0.70 12.51 -0.27
CA PHE A 273 0.73 13.91 0.15
C PHE A 273 -0.66 14.54 0.28
N ASP A 274 -1.52 14.33 -0.73
CA ASP A 274 -2.86 14.93 -0.77
C ASP A 274 -3.76 14.34 0.33
N PHE A 275 -3.61 13.04 0.64
CA PHE A 275 -4.40 12.35 1.67
C PHE A 275 -3.80 12.37 3.08
N ALA A 276 -2.51 12.71 3.25
CA ALA A 276 -1.88 12.77 4.56
C ALA A 276 -2.62 13.76 5.49
N ILE A 277 -2.75 13.44 6.77
CA ILE A 277 -3.37 14.35 7.73
C ILE A 277 -2.29 15.30 8.23
N GLY A 278 -2.42 16.59 7.90
CA GLY A 278 -1.38 17.57 8.18
C GLY A 278 -1.71 19.00 7.75
N LYS A 279 -0.87 19.95 8.17
CA LYS A 279 -0.99 21.36 7.81
C LYS A 279 -0.21 21.60 6.51
N SER A 280 -0.89 21.93 5.42
CA SER A 280 -0.23 22.37 4.19
C SER A 280 0.30 23.79 4.40
N LEU A 281 1.61 23.99 4.24
CA LEU A 281 2.28 25.28 4.42
C LEU A 281 2.52 25.98 3.08
N ALA A 282 2.84 25.20 2.05
CA ALA A 282 2.91 25.65 0.66
C ALA A 282 2.22 24.63 -0.23
N LYS A 283 1.46 25.09 -1.22
CA LYS A 283 0.74 24.21 -2.14
C LYS A 283 1.02 24.65 -3.57
N ARG A 284 1.81 23.83 -4.27
CA ARG A 284 2.17 23.97 -5.68
C ARG A 284 2.71 25.36 -6.05
N TRP A 285 3.70 25.81 -5.31
CA TRP A 285 4.46 27.01 -5.64
C TRP A 285 5.44 26.70 -6.76
N GLU A 286 5.52 27.56 -7.77
CA GLU A 286 6.48 27.39 -8.86
C GLU A 286 7.91 27.57 -8.34
N LEU A 287 8.79 26.65 -8.72
CA LEU A 287 10.22 26.69 -8.44
C LEU A 287 10.96 27.43 -9.55
N THR A 288 11.95 28.22 -9.16
CA THR A 288 12.94 28.75 -10.11
C THR A 288 13.84 27.64 -10.64
N VAL A 289 14.50 27.88 -11.78
CA VAL A 289 15.42 26.89 -12.38
C VAL A 289 16.53 26.47 -11.41
N GLN A 290 17.06 27.41 -10.61
CA GLN A 290 18.07 27.12 -9.60
C GLN A 290 17.52 26.25 -8.46
N GLU A 291 16.30 26.53 -8.00
CA GLU A 291 15.62 25.74 -6.96
C GLU A 291 15.31 24.32 -7.45
N VAL A 292 14.99 24.13 -8.73
CA VAL A 292 14.80 22.79 -9.33
C VAL A 292 16.09 21.99 -9.27
N ALA A 293 17.23 22.60 -9.62
CA ALA A 293 18.54 21.94 -9.55
C ALA A 293 18.96 21.61 -8.10
N GLN A 294 18.67 22.51 -7.15
CA GLN A 294 18.89 22.24 -5.71
C GLN A 294 18.02 21.07 -5.24
N LEU A 295 16.74 21.03 -5.61
CA LEU A 295 15.84 19.94 -5.24
C LEU A 295 16.22 18.61 -5.89
N ALA A 296 16.79 18.64 -7.10
CA ALA A 296 17.26 17.44 -7.80
C ALA A 296 18.36 16.69 -7.04
N THR A 297 19.10 17.35 -6.15
CA THR A 297 20.05 16.68 -5.24
C THR A 297 19.37 15.74 -4.23
N ARG A 298 18.09 16.00 -3.92
CA ARG A 298 17.26 15.18 -3.02
C ARG A 298 16.28 14.28 -3.75
N ILE A 299 15.85 14.68 -4.94
CA ILE A 299 14.90 13.95 -5.79
C ILE A 299 15.58 13.70 -7.14
N PRO A 300 16.33 12.59 -7.29
CA PRO A 300 17.16 12.35 -8.48
C PRO A 300 16.40 12.34 -9.80
N SER A 301 15.10 12.03 -9.76
CA SER A 301 14.22 12.02 -10.93
C SER A 301 13.94 13.43 -11.51
N LEU A 302 14.29 14.50 -10.78
CA LEU A 302 14.29 15.88 -11.27
C LEU A 302 15.60 16.25 -12.00
N ALA A 303 16.67 15.47 -11.90
CA ALA A 303 17.95 15.82 -12.53
C ALA A 303 17.83 16.03 -14.05
N PRO A 304 17.14 15.16 -14.82
CA PRO A 304 16.92 15.39 -16.25
C PRO A 304 16.05 16.63 -16.53
N VAL A 305 15.23 17.07 -15.57
CA VAL A 305 14.43 18.30 -15.70
C VAL A 305 15.33 19.52 -15.53
N ALA A 306 16.19 19.54 -14.51
CA ALA A 306 17.14 20.62 -14.25
C ALA A 306 18.14 20.80 -15.40
N GLU A 307 18.69 19.69 -15.92
CA GLU A 307 19.63 19.72 -17.05
C GLU A 307 19.02 20.32 -18.31
N ARG A 308 17.75 19.99 -18.61
CA ARG A 308 17.00 20.59 -19.74
C ARG A 308 16.71 22.08 -19.55
N GLN A 309 16.72 22.57 -18.32
CA GLN A 309 16.62 23.99 -18.02
C GLN A 309 17.99 24.69 -18.02
N GLY A 310 19.07 23.98 -18.41
CA GLY A 310 20.40 24.54 -18.56
C GLY A 310 21.22 24.61 -17.26
N VAL A 311 20.81 23.90 -16.20
CA VAL A 311 21.54 23.90 -14.92
C VAL A 311 22.05 22.52 -14.56
N SER A 312 23.35 22.42 -14.30
CA SER A 312 24.02 21.19 -13.86
C SER A 312 23.73 20.91 -12.39
N VAL A 313 23.10 19.76 -12.11
CA VAL A 313 22.82 19.30 -10.74
C VAL A 313 24.12 19.04 -9.97
N GLN A 314 25.13 18.48 -10.64
CA GLN A 314 26.43 18.20 -10.02
C GLN A 314 27.11 19.49 -9.54
N ALA A 315 27.10 20.55 -10.35
CA ALA A 315 27.68 21.84 -9.98
C ALA A 315 26.96 22.46 -8.77
N VAL A 316 25.64 22.32 -8.68
CA VAL A 316 24.85 22.78 -7.53
C VAL A 316 25.17 21.94 -6.29
N ALA A 317 25.22 20.61 -6.41
CA ALA A 317 25.57 19.72 -5.30
C ALA A 317 26.96 20.04 -4.72
N THR A 318 27.95 20.28 -5.58
CA THR A 318 29.30 20.68 -5.15
C THR A 318 29.28 22.01 -4.40
N LYS A 319 28.56 23.03 -4.91
CA LYS A 319 28.42 24.32 -4.21
C LYS A 319 27.74 24.17 -2.85
N MET A 320 26.70 23.34 -2.75
CA MET A 320 26.01 23.06 -1.50
C MET A 320 26.92 22.36 -0.48
N ALA A 321 27.71 21.37 -0.93
CA ALA A 321 28.66 20.67 -0.07
C ALA A 321 29.75 21.61 0.48
N VAL A 322 30.29 22.49 -0.36
CA VAL A 322 31.28 23.50 0.07
C VAL A 322 30.66 24.46 1.08
N SER A 323 29.44 24.94 0.84
CA SER A 323 28.74 25.83 1.77
C SER A 323 28.46 25.16 3.12
N ALA A 324 28.08 23.88 3.12
CA ALA A 324 27.84 23.11 4.34
C ALA A 324 29.12 22.87 5.15
N ALA A 325 30.25 22.62 4.47
CA ALA A 325 31.54 22.43 5.12
C ALA A 325 32.10 23.72 5.75
N THR A 326 31.70 24.89 5.25
CA THR A 326 32.18 26.19 5.74
C THR A 326 31.30 26.79 6.84
N ALA A 327 30.22 26.10 7.25
CA ALA A 327 29.34 26.60 8.30
C ALA A 327 30.07 26.62 9.66
N PRO A 328 30.33 27.80 10.25
CA PRO A 328 31.10 27.91 11.48
C PRO A 328 30.28 27.38 12.66
N GLY A 329 30.70 26.26 13.25
CA GLY A 329 30.04 25.69 14.44
C GLY A 329 29.89 24.17 14.46
N GLY A 330 30.25 23.46 13.40
CA GLY A 330 30.32 21.99 13.42
C GLY A 330 31.53 21.51 14.23
N ALA A 331 31.36 21.28 15.53
CA ALA A 331 32.38 20.64 16.35
C ALA A 331 32.78 19.31 15.71
N THR A 332 33.99 19.26 15.14
CA THR A 332 34.60 18.05 14.64
C THR A 332 34.86 17.13 15.82
N VAL A 333 33.91 16.23 16.10
CA VAL A 333 34.13 15.12 17.02
C VAL A 333 35.31 14.32 16.46
N PRO A 334 36.43 14.16 17.21
CA PRO A 334 37.60 13.47 16.71
C PRO A 334 37.21 12.06 16.26
N ALA A 335 37.47 11.77 14.99
CA ALA A 335 37.12 10.49 14.38
C ALA A 335 37.91 9.38 15.07
N ARG A 336 37.25 8.62 15.94
CA ARG A 336 37.76 7.36 16.45
C ARG A 336 38.07 6.46 15.24
N PRO A 337 39.21 5.74 15.17
CA PRO A 337 39.49 4.84 14.07
C PRO A 337 38.33 3.87 13.91
N ALA A 338 37.58 4.04 12.82
CA ALA A 338 36.30 3.40 12.64
C ALA A 338 36.54 1.91 12.36
N VAL A 339 36.30 1.06 13.35
CA VAL A 339 36.19 -0.38 13.11
C VAL A 339 35.05 -0.59 12.11
N SER A 340 35.40 -1.14 10.95
CA SER A 340 34.44 -1.42 9.87
C SER A 340 33.94 -2.86 10.00
N MET A 341 32.66 -3.06 9.70
CA MET A 341 32.13 -4.39 9.46
C MET A 341 32.78 -5.02 8.22
N ALA A 342 32.84 -6.35 8.21
CA ALA A 342 33.26 -7.12 7.04
C ALA A 342 32.02 -7.63 6.30
N ILE A 343 31.99 -7.37 4.99
CA ILE A 343 30.99 -7.90 4.06
C ILE A 343 31.74 -8.84 3.12
N THR A 344 31.43 -10.13 3.16
CA THR A 344 31.98 -11.10 2.23
C THR A 344 30.86 -11.75 1.44
N PRO A 345 31.03 -12.00 0.13
CA PRO A 345 30.10 -12.83 -0.61
C PRO A 345 30.00 -14.22 0.04
N ALA A 346 28.80 -14.79 0.08
CA ALA A 346 28.63 -16.17 0.53
C ALA A 346 29.36 -17.12 -0.43
N THR A 347 30.03 -18.15 0.10
CA THR A 347 30.62 -19.20 -0.72
C THR A 347 29.53 -20.00 -1.42
N GLN A 348 29.85 -20.57 -2.58
CA GLN A 348 28.88 -21.35 -3.33
C GLN A 348 28.41 -22.56 -2.49
N PRO A 349 27.10 -22.87 -2.46
CA PRO A 349 26.02 -22.24 -3.24
C PRO A 349 25.47 -20.92 -2.63
N ALA A 350 25.55 -19.83 -3.40
CA ALA A 350 24.99 -18.52 -3.06
C ALA A 350 23.90 -18.10 -4.08
N GLY A 351 22.93 -17.29 -3.65
CA GLY A 351 21.86 -16.76 -4.50
C GLY A 351 20.78 -17.77 -4.92
N LYS A 352 20.78 -18.99 -4.34
CA LYS A 352 19.81 -20.03 -4.71
C LYS A 352 18.47 -19.85 -4.01
N LEU A 353 18.46 -19.33 -2.78
CA LEU A 353 17.23 -19.13 -2.01
C LEU A 353 16.33 -18.08 -2.67
N MET A 354 16.93 -16.99 -3.16
CA MET A 354 16.25 -15.92 -3.86
C MET A 354 16.15 -16.13 -5.38
N SER A 355 16.39 -17.35 -5.87
CA SER A 355 16.18 -17.65 -7.29
C SER A 355 14.70 -17.52 -7.65
N LYS A 356 14.40 -17.03 -8.87
CA LYS A 356 13.02 -16.81 -9.33
C LYS A 356 12.15 -18.06 -9.17
N GLY A 357 12.71 -19.25 -9.45
CA GLY A 357 12.02 -20.52 -9.29
C GLY A 357 11.62 -20.83 -7.85
N LYS A 358 12.53 -20.65 -6.88
CA LYS A 358 12.22 -20.90 -5.46
C LYS A 358 11.29 -19.84 -4.88
N ILE A 359 11.41 -18.58 -5.30
CA ILE A 359 10.45 -17.52 -4.92
C ILE A 359 9.06 -17.85 -5.46
N LEU A 360 8.94 -18.24 -6.73
CA LEU A 360 7.67 -18.64 -7.33
C LEU A 360 7.07 -19.86 -6.61
N MET A 361 7.86 -20.89 -6.34
CA MET A 361 7.41 -22.08 -5.62
C MET A 361 6.94 -21.73 -4.21
N GLY A 362 7.69 -20.92 -3.47
CA GLY A 362 7.28 -20.44 -2.14
C GLY A 362 5.97 -19.66 -2.18
N THR A 363 5.78 -18.82 -3.20
CA THR A 363 4.56 -18.04 -3.42
C THR A 363 3.37 -18.93 -3.77
N LEU A 364 3.56 -19.93 -4.64
CA LEU A 364 2.53 -20.91 -4.98
C LEU A 364 2.09 -21.72 -3.75
N ILE A 365 3.04 -22.17 -2.92
CA ILE A 365 2.73 -22.86 -1.66
C ILE A 365 1.98 -21.93 -0.70
N GLU A 366 2.37 -20.66 -0.61
CA GLU A 366 1.72 -19.66 0.25
C GLU A 366 0.30 -19.28 -0.22
N LEU A 367 0.05 -19.29 -1.53
CA LEU A 367 -1.28 -19.06 -2.12
C LEU A 367 -2.16 -20.30 -2.17
N SER A 368 -1.57 -21.50 -2.09
CA SER A 368 -2.31 -22.77 -2.17
C SER A 368 -3.49 -22.88 -1.19
N PRO A 369 -3.42 -22.40 0.08
CA PRO A 369 -4.57 -22.44 0.99
C PRO A 369 -5.78 -21.67 0.45
N ILE A 370 -5.57 -20.50 -0.16
CA ILE A 370 -6.64 -19.68 -0.73
C ILE A 370 -7.26 -20.40 -1.92
N LEU A 371 -6.43 -20.98 -2.79
CA LEU A 371 -6.92 -21.76 -3.93
C LEU A 371 -7.74 -22.98 -3.49
N PHE A 372 -7.31 -23.68 -2.44
CA PHE A 372 -8.06 -24.81 -1.89
C PHE A 372 -9.35 -24.40 -1.21
N ILE A 373 -9.37 -23.27 -0.48
CA ILE A 373 -10.59 -22.74 0.15
C ILE A 373 -11.58 -22.30 -0.92
N VAL A 374 -11.16 -21.47 -1.88
CA VAL A 374 -12.04 -20.94 -2.93
C VAL A 374 -12.50 -22.06 -3.87
N GLY A 375 -11.56 -22.86 -4.37
CA GLY A 375 -11.88 -23.99 -5.27
C GLY A 375 -12.73 -25.06 -4.57
N GLY A 376 -12.42 -25.37 -3.31
CA GLY A 376 -13.20 -26.29 -2.49
C GLY A 376 -14.61 -25.78 -2.21
N ALA A 377 -14.77 -24.48 -1.92
CA ALA A 377 -16.09 -23.88 -1.72
C ALA A 377 -16.93 -23.93 -3.01
N ILE A 378 -16.34 -23.61 -4.16
CA ILE A 378 -17.03 -23.68 -5.47
C ILE A 378 -17.46 -25.12 -5.77
N LEU A 379 -16.57 -26.10 -5.57
CA LEU A 379 -16.90 -27.52 -5.75
C LEU A 379 -17.99 -27.98 -4.78
N GLY A 380 -17.92 -27.55 -3.53
CA GLY A 380 -18.90 -27.86 -2.49
C GLY A 380 -20.29 -27.32 -2.83
N ILE A 381 -20.39 -26.06 -3.25
CA ILE A 381 -21.63 -25.42 -3.67
C ILE A 381 -22.20 -26.12 -4.91
N THR A 382 -21.36 -26.42 -5.90
CA THR A 382 -21.78 -27.12 -7.13
C THR A 382 -22.28 -28.53 -6.83
N GLY A 383 -21.62 -29.24 -5.91
CA GLY A 383 -22.06 -30.54 -5.42
C GLY A 383 -23.38 -30.47 -4.67
N GLY A 384 -23.58 -29.44 -3.84
CA GLY A 384 -24.83 -29.17 -3.13
C GLY A 384 -26.00 -28.90 -4.10
N ASP A 385 -25.82 -28.02 -5.08
CA ASP A 385 -26.83 -27.73 -6.11
C ASP A 385 -27.21 -28.98 -6.92
N ARG A 386 -26.21 -29.83 -7.24
CA ARG A 386 -26.45 -31.14 -7.88
C ARG A 386 -27.24 -32.08 -6.98
N LEU A 387 -26.92 -32.17 -5.70
CA LEU A 387 -27.65 -33.01 -4.74
C LEU A 387 -29.09 -32.57 -4.56
N GLU A 388 -29.34 -31.26 -4.55
CA GLU A 388 -30.69 -30.70 -4.44
C GLU A 388 -31.53 -31.01 -5.69
N LYS A 389 -30.97 -30.81 -6.88
CA LYS A 389 -31.65 -31.13 -8.15
C LYS A 389 -31.90 -32.61 -8.30
N ALA A 390 -30.92 -33.42 -7.90
CA ALA A 390 -30.94 -34.85 -8.10
C ALA A 390 -31.65 -35.59 -6.95
N ALA A 391 -32.11 -34.92 -5.89
CA ALA A 391 -33.11 -35.49 -4.96
C ALA A 391 -34.42 -35.94 -5.66
N ARG A 392 -34.58 -35.64 -6.96
CA ARG A 392 -35.66 -36.08 -7.84
C ARG A 392 -35.31 -37.30 -8.72
N ASP A 393 -34.03 -37.65 -8.87
CA ASP A 393 -33.53 -38.75 -9.71
C ASP A 393 -32.70 -39.74 -8.85
N ALA A 394 -32.65 -41.03 -9.23
CA ALA A 394 -32.09 -42.07 -8.37
C ALA A 394 -30.54 -42.11 -8.29
N ASP A 395 -29.81 -41.33 -9.10
CA ASP A 395 -28.33 -41.40 -9.15
C ASP A 395 -27.65 -40.06 -8.80
N ASN A 396 -27.31 -39.92 -7.51
CA ASN A 396 -26.74 -38.70 -6.92
C ASN A 396 -25.26 -38.80 -6.60
N THR A 397 -24.60 -39.83 -7.11
CA THR A 397 -23.19 -40.17 -6.80
C THR A 397 -22.26 -38.99 -7.08
N VAL A 398 -22.47 -38.30 -8.21
CA VAL A 398 -21.66 -37.15 -8.62
C VAL A 398 -21.79 -35.98 -7.64
N GLY A 399 -23.00 -35.69 -7.16
CA GLY A 399 -23.24 -34.61 -6.21
C GLY A 399 -22.56 -34.84 -4.86
N ILE A 400 -22.62 -36.08 -4.34
CA ILE A 400 -21.96 -36.49 -3.09
C ILE A 400 -20.44 -36.34 -3.23
N VAL A 401 -19.86 -36.81 -4.34
CA VAL A 401 -18.41 -36.73 -4.59
C VAL A 401 -17.95 -35.27 -4.66
N LEU A 402 -18.68 -34.41 -5.37
CA LEU A 402 -18.34 -32.99 -5.47
C LEU A 402 -18.47 -32.26 -4.12
N ALA A 403 -19.54 -32.51 -3.38
CA ALA A 403 -19.77 -31.87 -2.09
C ALA A 403 -18.72 -32.30 -1.04
N SER A 404 -18.47 -33.61 -0.93
CA SER A 404 -17.46 -34.14 0.00
C SER A 404 -16.04 -33.76 -0.40
N GLY A 405 -15.69 -33.82 -1.69
CA GLY A 405 -14.41 -33.36 -2.21
C GLY A 405 -14.19 -31.86 -1.96
N GLY A 406 -15.21 -31.04 -2.21
CA GLY A 406 -15.19 -29.61 -1.92
C GLY A 406 -14.94 -29.32 -0.43
N GLY A 407 -15.67 -30.00 0.45
CA GLY A 407 -15.48 -29.89 1.90
C GLY A 407 -14.07 -30.30 2.36
N ALA A 408 -13.54 -31.41 1.83
CA ALA A 408 -12.19 -31.87 2.13
C ALA A 408 -11.11 -30.86 1.68
N LEU A 409 -11.28 -30.24 0.51
CA LEU A 409 -10.36 -29.21 0.02
C LEU A 409 -10.41 -27.93 0.87
N VAL A 410 -11.60 -27.49 1.30
CA VAL A 410 -11.72 -26.35 2.23
C VAL A 410 -11.00 -26.65 3.54
N LEU A 411 -11.24 -27.83 4.12
CA LEU A 411 -10.58 -28.26 5.36
C LEU A 411 -9.05 -28.32 5.19
N TRP A 412 -8.57 -28.90 4.10
CA TRP A 412 -7.14 -28.93 3.77
C TRP A 412 -6.56 -27.53 3.61
N GLY A 413 -7.29 -26.61 2.95
CA GLY A 413 -6.90 -25.22 2.83
C GLY A 413 -6.71 -24.54 4.19
N PHE A 414 -7.65 -24.73 5.13
CA PHE A 414 -7.48 -24.24 6.50
C PHE A 414 -6.28 -24.89 7.21
N VAL A 415 -6.11 -26.21 7.13
CA VAL A 415 -4.96 -26.91 7.73
C VAL A 415 -3.64 -26.38 7.16
N ALA A 416 -3.53 -26.25 5.83
CA ALA A 416 -2.36 -25.71 5.14
C ALA A 416 -2.06 -24.26 5.57
N PHE A 417 -3.10 -23.44 5.74
CA PHE A 417 -2.99 -22.07 6.25
C PHE A 417 -2.41 -22.04 7.68
N PHE A 418 -2.91 -22.86 8.59
CA PHE A 418 -2.42 -22.93 9.98
C PHE A 418 -1.03 -23.58 10.11
N LEU A 419 -0.68 -24.50 9.22
CA LEU A 419 0.65 -25.12 9.21
C LEU A 419 1.74 -24.18 8.71
N ASP A 420 1.38 -23.10 8.01
CA ASP A 420 2.31 -22.10 7.46
C ASP A 420 3.35 -22.75 6.52
N LEU A 421 2.85 -23.58 5.59
CA LEU A 421 3.65 -24.43 4.72
C LEU A 421 4.68 -23.63 3.90
N GLY A 422 4.32 -22.43 3.44
CA GLY A 422 5.22 -21.56 2.66
C GLY A 422 6.44 -21.13 3.47
N ASN A 423 6.26 -20.75 4.74
CA ASN A 423 7.39 -20.41 5.61
C ASN A 423 8.18 -21.65 6.02
N ARG A 424 7.54 -22.78 6.31
CA ARG A 424 8.27 -24.04 6.60
C ARG A 424 9.16 -24.45 5.44
N TYR A 425 8.64 -24.40 4.21
CA TYR A 425 9.40 -24.66 2.99
C TYR A 425 10.61 -23.73 2.88
N ARG A 426 10.41 -22.41 2.94
CA ARG A 426 11.50 -21.42 2.86
C ARG A 426 12.57 -21.62 3.95
N ARG A 427 12.17 -21.97 5.17
CA ARG A 427 13.10 -22.28 6.27
C ARG A 427 13.90 -23.54 6.02
N GLY A 428 13.25 -24.60 5.53
CA GLY A 428 13.92 -25.85 5.16
C GLY A 428 14.97 -25.60 4.10
N VAL A 429 14.60 -24.92 3.02
CA VAL A 429 15.53 -24.55 1.95
C VAL A 429 16.69 -23.71 2.47
N LEU A 430 16.43 -22.65 3.25
CA LEU A 430 17.50 -21.81 3.81
C LEU A 430 18.48 -22.64 4.65
N ARG A 431 17.97 -23.48 5.56
CA ARG A 431 18.84 -24.31 6.42
C ARG A 431 19.64 -25.33 5.62
N THR A 432 19.05 -25.97 4.61
CA THR A 432 19.77 -26.90 3.74
C THR A 432 20.89 -26.19 2.97
N GLU A 433 20.63 -25.01 2.41
CA GLU A 433 21.65 -24.25 1.66
C GLU A 433 22.76 -23.74 2.58
N VAL A 434 22.44 -23.25 3.79
CA VAL A 434 23.46 -22.82 4.76
C VAL A 434 24.27 -24.01 5.30
N ALA A 435 23.63 -25.15 5.57
CA ALA A 435 24.31 -26.36 6.05
C ALA A 435 25.30 -26.94 5.01
N ALA A 436 25.07 -26.68 3.73
CA ALA A 436 25.96 -27.10 2.66
C ALA A 436 27.25 -26.26 2.55
N ARG A 437 27.36 -25.15 3.29
CA ARG A 437 28.53 -24.26 3.25
C ARG A 437 29.55 -24.64 4.31
N PRO A 438 30.79 -25.01 3.94
CA PRO A 438 31.80 -25.47 4.90
C PRO A 438 32.28 -24.36 5.86
N ASP A 439 32.10 -23.09 5.48
CA ASP A 439 32.58 -21.90 6.17
C ASP A 439 31.45 -20.95 6.58
N ALA A 440 30.25 -21.48 6.82
CA ALA A 440 29.11 -20.70 7.30
C ALA A 440 29.47 -19.96 8.61
N VAL A 441 29.25 -18.64 8.66
CA VAL A 441 29.53 -17.84 9.88
C VAL A 441 28.47 -18.05 10.97
N VAL A 442 27.29 -18.53 10.58
CA VAL A 442 26.22 -18.97 11.47
C VAL A 442 25.81 -20.39 11.07
N SER A 443 25.88 -21.33 12.01
CA SER A 443 25.49 -22.72 11.75
C SER A 443 23.97 -22.82 11.47
N ALA A 444 23.60 -23.65 10.49
CA ALA A 444 22.21 -23.89 10.12
C ALA A 444 21.35 -24.46 11.26
N ASN A 445 22.01 -25.13 12.22
CA ASN A 445 21.39 -25.78 13.37
C ASN A 445 21.59 -25.00 14.68
N ASP A 446 22.13 -23.78 14.63
CA ASP A 446 22.29 -22.94 15.81
C ASP A 446 20.92 -22.54 16.37
N SER A 447 20.68 -22.88 17.65
CA SER A 447 19.41 -22.61 18.34
C SER A 447 19.23 -21.12 18.68
N GLU A 448 20.32 -20.35 18.74
CA GLU A 448 20.29 -18.91 18.97
C GLU A 448 20.11 -18.11 17.67
N ALA A 449 20.30 -18.76 16.51
CA ALA A 449 20.17 -18.10 15.22
C ALA A 449 18.70 -17.83 14.86
N MET A 450 18.44 -16.59 14.44
CA MET A 450 17.13 -16.15 13.96
C MET A 450 17.13 -16.01 12.45
N ILE A 451 16.04 -16.43 11.80
CA ILE A 451 15.87 -16.20 10.36
C ILE A 451 15.38 -14.78 10.15
N VAL A 452 16.15 -13.98 9.41
CA VAL A 452 15.85 -12.58 9.15
C VAL A 452 15.95 -12.25 7.66
N SER A 453 15.28 -11.19 7.27
CA SER A 453 15.45 -10.51 5.99
C SER A 453 16.18 -9.21 6.17
N ILE A 454 17.09 -8.93 5.24
CA ILE A 454 17.79 -7.65 5.14
C ILE A 454 17.05 -6.81 4.11
N VAL A 455 16.41 -5.74 4.55
CA VAL A 455 15.59 -4.84 3.74
C VAL A 455 16.30 -3.50 3.64
N PRO A 456 16.67 -3.03 2.44
CA PRO A 456 17.24 -1.70 2.28
C PRO A 456 16.25 -0.63 2.70
N MET A 457 16.76 0.45 3.28
CA MET A 457 15.95 1.61 3.64
C MET A 457 15.12 2.14 2.46
N ALA A 458 15.69 2.07 1.24
CA ALA A 458 15.01 2.47 0.02
C ALA A 458 13.82 1.59 -0.39
N ASN A 459 13.73 0.36 0.15
CA ASN A 459 12.67 -0.60 -0.16
C ASN A 459 11.54 -0.61 0.85
N LEU A 460 11.76 -0.18 2.10
CA LEU A 460 10.71 -0.12 3.13
C LEU A 460 9.40 0.56 2.67
N PRO A 461 9.41 1.71 1.96
CA PRO A 461 8.15 2.35 1.56
C PRO A 461 7.50 1.71 0.31
N LYS A 462 8.14 0.72 -0.33
CA LYS A 462 7.64 0.11 -1.57
C LYS A 462 6.81 -1.12 -1.24
N MET A 463 5.61 -1.23 -1.82
CA MET A 463 4.88 -2.50 -1.86
C MET A 463 5.51 -3.38 -2.95
N MET A 464 6.36 -4.31 -2.55
CA MET A 464 6.96 -5.30 -3.44
C MET A 464 6.61 -6.71 -2.95
N VAL A 465 6.59 -7.68 -3.88
CA VAL A 465 6.39 -9.09 -3.52
C VAL A 465 7.50 -9.59 -2.59
N GLU A 466 8.72 -9.08 -2.79
CA GLU A 466 9.89 -9.35 -1.95
C GLU A 466 10.65 -8.04 -1.75
N GLU A 467 10.67 -7.52 -0.51
CA GLU A 467 11.34 -6.25 -0.15
C GLU A 467 12.82 -6.46 0.19
N ALA A 468 13.17 -7.69 0.59
CA ALA A 468 14.51 -8.04 1.05
C ALA A 468 15.51 -8.08 -0.10
N ILE A 469 16.74 -7.62 0.14
CA ILE A 469 17.88 -7.87 -0.76
C ILE A 469 18.54 -9.20 -0.48
N ASP A 470 18.44 -9.66 0.77
CA ASP A 470 18.98 -10.93 1.25
C ASP A 470 18.12 -11.52 2.38
N VAL A 471 18.19 -12.83 2.55
CA VAL A 471 17.50 -13.60 3.59
C VAL A 471 18.48 -14.61 4.17
N GLY A 472 18.58 -14.66 5.50
CA GLY A 472 19.62 -15.43 6.16
C GLY A 472 19.37 -15.74 7.62
N LEU A 473 20.40 -16.27 8.26
CA LEU A 473 20.47 -16.51 9.71
C LEU A 473 21.29 -15.40 10.36
N ILE A 474 20.75 -14.78 11.41
CA ILE A 474 21.48 -13.80 12.24
C ILE A 474 21.70 -14.37 13.64
N LYS A 475 22.88 -14.12 14.20
CA LYS A 475 23.25 -14.44 15.57
C LYS A 475 24.03 -13.28 16.19
N VAL A 476 23.75 -12.96 17.46
CA VAL A 476 24.59 -12.06 18.25
C VAL A 476 25.57 -12.92 19.05
N ASP A 477 26.84 -12.95 18.63
CA ASP A 477 27.89 -13.71 19.31
C ASP A 477 28.44 -12.88 20.48
N ARG A 478 28.03 -13.26 21.69
CA ARG A 478 28.46 -12.58 22.92
C ARG A 478 29.94 -12.74 23.22
N GLY A 479 30.52 -13.90 22.88
CA GLY A 479 31.93 -14.18 23.15
C GLY A 479 32.86 -13.33 22.29
N ARG A 480 32.49 -13.13 21.02
CA ARG A 480 33.25 -12.28 20.09
C ARG A 480 32.83 -10.81 20.10
N ARG A 481 31.70 -10.49 20.72
CA ARG A 481 31.07 -9.16 20.67
C ARG A 481 30.79 -8.71 19.23
N GLU A 482 30.27 -9.62 18.41
CA GLU A 482 29.95 -9.37 17.00
C GLU A 482 28.52 -9.81 16.68
N ILE A 483 27.94 -9.20 15.65
CA ILE A 483 26.72 -9.67 15.01
C ILE A 483 27.13 -10.42 13.75
N LEU A 484 26.74 -11.68 13.68
CA LEU A 484 27.02 -12.59 12.57
C LEU A 484 25.75 -12.76 11.73
N PHE A 485 25.87 -12.61 10.42
CA PHE A 485 24.79 -12.89 9.47
C PHE A 485 25.30 -13.80 8.36
N GLU A 486 24.59 -14.90 8.13
CA GLU A 486 24.79 -15.82 7.01
C GLU A 486 23.59 -15.73 6.07
N GLY A 487 23.69 -14.89 5.03
CA GLY A 487 22.67 -14.66 4.01
C GLY A 487 22.76 -15.59 2.81
N ASP A 488 21.77 -15.54 1.93
CA ASP A 488 21.81 -16.25 0.65
C ASP A 488 22.92 -15.70 -0.26
N LYS A 489 23.17 -14.38 -0.21
CA LYS A 489 24.16 -13.71 -1.08
C LYS A 489 25.38 -13.21 -0.32
N GLU A 490 25.17 -12.63 0.86
CA GLU A 490 26.22 -11.94 1.61
C GLU A 490 26.34 -12.50 3.03
N ARG A 491 27.55 -12.35 3.58
CA ARG A 491 27.87 -12.63 4.98
C ARG A 491 28.31 -11.34 5.65
N TYR A 492 27.78 -11.09 6.84
CA TYR A 492 28.19 -9.93 7.63
C TYR A 492 28.84 -10.39 8.92
N ARG A 493 29.97 -9.75 9.25
CA ARG A 493 30.53 -9.72 10.60
C ARG A 493 30.58 -8.26 11.03
N ILE A 494 29.73 -7.90 12.00
CA ILE A 494 29.58 -6.52 12.47
C ILE A 494 30.07 -6.48 13.91
N PRO A 495 31.32 -6.05 14.16
CA PRO A 495 31.79 -5.82 15.52
C PRO A 495 30.89 -4.83 16.25
N ALA A 496 30.72 -4.99 17.56
CA ALA A 496 29.93 -4.06 18.38
C ALA A 496 30.39 -2.59 18.18
N GLU A 497 31.69 -2.39 18.01
CA GLU A 497 32.32 -1.08 17.81
C GLU A 497 32.03 -0.46 16.43
N ALA A 498 31.61 -1.27 15.46
CA ALA A 498 31.20 -0.79 14.14
C ALA A 498 29.76 -0.26 14.13
N VAL A 499 28.94 -0.63 15.12
CA VAL A 499 27.53 -0.22 15.18
C VAL A 499 27.43 1.24 15.60
N GLN A 500 26.82 2.05 14.74
CA GLN A 500 26.57 3.48 14.98
C GLN A 500 25.20 3.71 15.62
N MET A 501 24.20 2.93 15.20
CA MET A 501 22.82 3.05 15.67
C MET A 501 22.10 1.71 15.50
N ALA A 502 21.34 1.32 16.51
CA ALA A 502 20.37 0.25 16.37
C ALA A 502 19.06 0.63 17.07
N ILE A 503 17.98 0.72 16.33
CA ILE A 503 16.66 1.12 16.87
C ILE A 503 15.57 0.18 16.38
N VAL A 504 14.61 -0.11 17.26
CA VAL A 504 13.39 -0.82 16.87
C VAL A 504 12.45 0.21 16.26
N GLY A 505 12.06 0.03 15.02
CA GLY A 505 11.01 0.84 14.42
C GLY A 505 9.81 0.01 14.00
N GLU A 506 8.66 0.69 13.97
CA GLU A 506 7.39 0.13 13.58
C GLU A 506 7.02 0.65 12.19
N GLN A 507 6.59 -0.25 11.32
CA GLN A 507 6.05 0.08 10.02
C GLN A 507 4.61 -0.44 9.94
N VAL A 508 3.66 0.46 9.72
CA VAL A 508 2.25 0.12 9.65
C VAL A 508 1.76 0.24 8.21
N THR A 509 1.78 -0.88 7.50
CA THR A 509 1.29 -0.94 6.13
C THR A 509 -0.23 -1.11 6.15
N GLN A 510 -0.94 -0.07 5.73
CA GLN A 510 -2.37 -0.15 5.42
C GLN A 510 -2.55 -0.61 3.98
N ALA A 511 -3.15 -1.79 3.79
CA ALA A 511 -3.59 -2.27 2.49
C ALA A 511 -5.12 -2.44 2.55
N GLY A 512 -5.84 -1.42 2.10
CA GLY A 512 -7.29 -1.33 2.30
C GLY A 512 -7.64 -1.19 3.79
N HIS A 513 -8.57 -2.02 4.29
CA HIS A 513 -8.96 -2.05 5.71
C HIS A 513 -8.01 -2.90 6.59
N ALA A 514 -7.13 -3.69 5.98
CA ALA A 514 -6.17 -4.50 6.73
C ALA A 514 -4.96 -3.64 7.12
N THR A 515 -4.73 -3.52 8.42
CA THR A 515 -3.56 -2.82 8.97
C THR A 515 -2.53 -3.86 9.43
N THR A 516 -1.47 -4.03 8.65
CA THR A 516 -0.36 -4.93 9.00
C THR A 516 0.77 -4.12 9.62
N THR A 517 0.99 -4.33 10.92
CA THR A 517 2.15 -3.78 11.62
C THR A 517 3.33 -4.74 11.49
N ARG A 518 4.44 -4.27 10.95
CA ARG A 518 5.75 -4.94 10.95
C ARG A 518 6.69 -4.20 11.89
N TYR A 519 7.55 -4.95 12.58
CA TYR A 519 8.61 -4.39 13.41
C TYR A 519 9.95 -4.73 12.77
N TYR A 520 10.82 -3.72 12.65
CA TYR A 520 12.15 -3.83 12.08
C TYR A 520 13.18 -3.40 13.11
N LEU A 521 14.36 -4.01 13.06
CA LEU A 521 15.55 -3.46 13.69
C LEU A 521 16.32 -2.67 12.63
N PHE A 522 16.31 -1.36 12.74
CA PHE A 522 17.12 -0.47 11.91
C PHE A 522 18.54 -0.49 12.41
N LEU A 523 19.47 -1.00 11.61
CA LEU A 523 20.87 -1.10 11.97
C LEU A 523 21.71 -0.23 11.04
N ARG A 524 22.49 0.66 11.65
CA ARG A 524 23.51 1.48 10.98
C ARG A 524 24.88 1.10 11.52
N ALA A 525 25.83 0.81 10.64
CA ALA A 525 27.19 0.45 11.00
C ALA A 525 28.23 1.07 10.03
N ASN A 526 29.47 1.19 10.49
CA ASN A 526 30.61 1.51 9.62
C ASN A 526 30.86 0.31 8.70
N GLY A 527 30.73 0.49 7.39
CA GLY A 527 31.04 -0.50 6.38
C GLY A 527 32.26 -0.14 5.53
N PRO A 528 32.72 -1.05 4.67
CA PRO A 528 33.94 -0.88 3.89
C PRO A 528 33.85 0.29 2.90
N ASN A 529 32.62 0.64 2.47
CA ASN A 529 32.34 1.71 1.52
C ASN A 529 31.61 2.90 2.19
N GLY A 530 31.79 3.10 3.50
CA GLY A 530 31.11 4.11 4.29
C GLY A 530 29.95 3.54 5.13
N THR A 531 28.95 4.35 5.45
CA THR A 531 27.85 3.92 6.31
C THR A 531 26.99 2.85 5.64
N TRP A 532 26.89 1.69 6.28
CA TRP A 532 25.94 0.63 5.92
C TRP A 532 24.66 0.81 6.75
N GLU A 533 23.50 0.84 6.10
CA GLU A 533 22.21 1.04 6.77
C GLU A 533 21.13 0.14 6.15
N ASN A 534 20.62 -0.80 6.95
CA ASN A 534 19.53 -1.69 6.53
C ASN A 534 18.58 -1.98 7.69
N ALA A 535 17.36 -2.34 7.34
CA ALA A 535 16.36 -2.82 8.27
C ALA A 535 16.40 -4.36 8.31
N ILE A 536 16.46 -4.91 9.52
CA ILE A 536 16.47 -6.35 9.78
C ILE A 536 15.06 -6.75 10.20
N LEU A 537 14.42 -7.63 9.41
CA LEU A 537 13.06 -8.10 9.63
C LEU A 537 13.05 -9.59 10.00
N PRO A 538 12.67 -9.97 11.23
CA PRO A 538 12.53 -11.38 11.58
C PRO A 538 11.44 -12.10 10.77
N ARG A 539 11.79 -13.19 10.09
CA ARG A 539 10.84 -14.06 9.37
C ARG A 539 10.25 -15.11 10.30
N ARG A 540 9.28 -14.70 11.13
CA ARG A 540 8.51 -15.64 11.95
C ARG A 540 7.27 -16.18 11.25
N LYS A 541 6.63 -17.17 11.89
CA LYS A 541 5.36 -17.74 11.43
C LYS A 541 4.36 -16.60 11.18
N SER A 542 3.54 -16.72 10.13
CA SER A 542 2.66 -15.65 9.66
C SER A 542 2.02 -14.87 10.82
N ALA A 543 2.16 -13.54 10.79
CA ALA A 543 1.65 -12.62 11.82
C ALA A 543 0.12 -12.70 11.99
N VAL A 544 -0.56 -13.42 11.09
CA VAL A 544 -2.01 -13.61 11.11
C VAL A 544 -2.46 -14.47 12.30
N VAL A 545 -1.64 -15.43 12.76
CA VAL A 545 -2.01 -16.35 13.85
C VAL A 545 -1.46 -15.91 15.22
N PHE A 546 -0.39 -15.11 15.23
CA PHE A 546 0.25 -14.67 16.47
C PHE A 546 0.12 -13.16 16.64
N GLY A 547 -0.56 -12.74 17.72
CA GLY A 547 -0.83 -11.34 18.02
C GLY A 547 0.41 -10.44 17.93
N LYS A 548 0.18 -9.19 17.50
CA LYS A 548 1.17 -8.14 17.20
C LYS A 548 2.33 -8.03 18.23
N GLY A 549 2.07 -8.31 19.50
CA GLY A 549 3.05 -8.25 20.58
C GLY A 549 4.26 -9.18 20.38
N LYS A 550 4.07 -10.39 19.85
CA LYS A 550 5.17 -11.36 19.74
C LYS A 550 6.26 -10.87 18.80
N LEU A 551 5.94 -10.28 17.64
CA LEU A 551 6.98 -9.84 16.69
C LEU A 551 7.83 -8.71 17.30
N ARG A 552 7.18 -7.74 17.96
CA ARG A 552 7.87 -6.66 18.69
C ARG A 552 8.85 -7.22 19.72
N THR A 553 8.43 -8.21 20.52
CA THR A 553 9.30 -8.84 21.52
C THR A 553 10.54 -9.50 20.91
N HIS A 554 10.47 -10.04 19.68
CA HIS A 554 11.65 -10.66 19.05
C HIS A 554 12.64 -9.61 18.54
N VAL A 555 12.14 -8.54 17.91
CA VAL A 555 13.00 -7.45 17.46
C VAL A 555 13.63 -6.74 18.66
N ALA A 556 12.85 -6.53 19.73
CA ALA A 556 13.35 -6.01 21.00
C ALA A 556 14.39 -6.95 21.62
N GLY A 557 14.14 -8.26 21.62
CA GLY A 557 15.10 -9.25 22.12
C GLY A 557 16.42 -9.26 21.35
N LEU A 558 16.38 -9.05 20.02
CA LEU A 558 17.60 -8.87 19.22
C LEU A 558 18.35 -7.58 19.62
N LEU A 559 17.63 -6.46 19.79
CA LEU A 559 18.23 -5.21 20.27
C LEU A 559 18.85 -5.38 21.67
N ASP A 560 18.18 -6.08 22.57
CA ASP A 560 18.69 -6.34 23.93
C ASP A 560 19.95 -7.21 23.90
N GLN A 561 20.02 -8.22 23.01
CA GLN A 561 21.26 -8.97 22.79
C GLN A 561 22.39 -8.07 22.27
N MET A 562 22.10 -7.11 21.39
CA MET A 562 23.09 -6.14 20.89
C MET A 562 23.57 -5.18 21.97
N LYS A 563 22.68 -4.75 22.88
CA LYS A 563 23.06 -3.96 24.06
C LYS A 563 24.03 -4.73 24.97
N GLN A 564 23.80 -6.03 25.16
CA GLN A 564 24.66 -6.87 26.01
C GLN A 564 26.11 -7.00 25.50
N ILE A 565 26.35 -6.88 24.19
CA ILE A 565 27.71 -6.88 23.63
C ILE A 565 28.33 -5.48 23.55
N GLY A 566 27.62 -4.45 24.01
CA GLY A 566 28.02 -3.05 23.96
C GLY A 566 27.96 -2.44 22.56
N ALA A 567 27.14 -2.97 21.66
CA ALA A 567 26.96 -2.44 20.31
C ALA A 567 26.08 -1.18 20.27
N VAL A 568 25.29 -0.94 21.31
CA VAL A 568 24.40 0.20 21.43
C VAL A 568 24.58 0.79 22.82
N GLY A 569 24.80 2.10 22.91
CA GLY A 569 24.90 2.79 24.21
C GLY A 569 23.62 2.57 25.03
N ALA A 570 23.76 2.47 26.35
CA ALA A 570 22.64 2.26 27.27
C ALA A 570 21.57 3.38 27.17
N ASP A 571 21.96 4.56 26.69
CA ASP A 571 21.14 5.78 26.67
C ASP A 571 20.41 6.06 25.34
N VAL A 572 20.51 5.18 24.34
CA VAL A 572 19.76 5.36 23.08
C VAL A 572 18.29 4.94 23.33
N LYS A 573 17.45 5.92 23.67
CA LYS A 573 16.00 5.78 23.87
C LYS A 573 15.21 5.80 22.57
#